data_AF-A0A543E3M2-F1
#
_entry.id   AF-A0A543E3M2-F1
#
_cell.length_a   1.000
_cell.length_b   1.000
_cell.length_c   1.000
_cell.angle_alpha   90.00
_cell.angle_beta   90.00
_cell.angle_gamma   90.00
#
_symmetry.space_group_name_H-M   'P 1'
#
loop_
_entity.id
_entity.type
_entity.pdbx_description
1 polymer ?
#
loop_
_entity_poly.entity_id
_entity_poly.type
_entity_poly.pdbx_seq_one_letter_code
_entity_poly.pdbx_strand_id
1 'polypeptide(L)'
;MTALPLSRLTAVRDQGRLLRLALRLDAAASGALGLLAVGAAAPLSGLLGPSAGVLRGTGAFLVVYALALVLVAARPVISRPAAWAVVVGNSAWVLGSVGAVVAGREELTTLGVAVVLAQAAAVAVFADLQWLGLRRAR
;
A
#
# COMPACT_ATOMS: atom_id res chain seq x y z
N MET A 1 -21.49 -41.21 -5.09
CA MET A 1 -20.27 -40.39 -5.26
C MET A 1 -20.69 -38.98 -5.65
N THR A 2 -20.87 -38.08 -4.68
CA THR A 2 -21.29 -36.69 -4.92
C THR A 2 -20.08 -35.87 -5.36
N ALA A 3 -20.08 -35.41 -6.61
CA ALA A 3 -19.06 -34.50 -7.11
C ALA A 3 -19.13 -33.19 -6.31
N LEU A 4 -18.05 -32.83 -5.64
CA LEU A 4 -17.94 -31.51 -5.00
C LEU A 4 -18.03 -30.44 -6.10
N PRO A 5 -18.91 -29.43 -5.97
CA PRO A 5 -19.01 -28.39 -6.96
C PRO A 5 -17.67 -27.63 -7.03
N LEU A 6 -17.19 -27.35 -8.25
CA LEU A 6 -15.91 -26.67 -8.49
C LEU A 6 -15.79 -25.34 -7.73
N SER A 7 -16.93 -24.69 -7.46
CA SER A 7 -17.04 -23.48 -6.63
C SER A 7 -16.64 -23.68 -5.16
N ARG A 8 -16.84 -24.87 -4.58
CA ARG A 8 -16.31 -25.21 -3.24
C ARG A 8 -14.80 -25.44 -3.28
N LEU A 9 -14.26 -26.02 -4.35
CA LEU A 9 -12.81 -26.25 -4.48
C LEU A 9 -12.03 -24.94 -4.66
N THR A 10 -12.60 -23.94 -5.34
CA THR A 10 -12.00 -22.60 -5.45
C THR A 10 -12.13 -21.79 -4.17
N ALA A 11 -13.27 -21.85 -3.47
CA ALA A 11 -13.47 -21.16 -2.20
C ALA A 11 -12.55 -21.69 -1.08
N VAL A 12 -12.31 -23.01 -1.05
CA VAL A 12 -11.32 -23.64 -0.15
C VAL A 12 -9.88 -23.22 -0.47
N ARG A 13 -9.57 -22.86 -1.73
CA ARG A 13 -8.21 -22.54 -2.18
C ARG A 13 -7.71 -21.15 -1.79
N ASP A 14 -8.58 -20.17 -1.54
CA ASP A 14 -8.16 -18.77 -1.40
C ASP A 14 -8.37 -18.16 0.00
N GLN A 15 -8.60 -18.99 1.03
CA GLN A 15 -8.87 -18.71 2.47
C GLN A 15 -8.12 -17.49 3.09
N GLY A 16 -8.44 -16.28 2.63
CA GLY A 16 -7.66 -15.05 2.89
C GLY A 16 -6.23 -15.04 2.32
N ARG A 17 -5.83 -15.98 1.46
CA ARG A 17 -4.43 -16.09 0.97
C ARG A 17 -4.03 -14.90 0.12
N LEU A 18 -4.85 -14.54 -0.87
CA LEU A 18 -4.62 -13.34 -1.68
C LEU A 18 -4.57 -12.07 -0.84
N LEU A 19 -5.54 -11.87 0.06
CA LEU A 19 -5.58 -10.69 0.94
C LEU A 19 -4.30 -10.59 1.78
N ARG A 20 -3.85 -11.72 2.36
CA ARG A 20 -2.62 -11.76 3.14
C ARG A 20 -1.38 -11.49 2.31
N LEU A 21 -1.32 -12.01 1.08
CA LEU A 21 -0.22 -11.73 0.16
C LEU A 21 -0.17 -10.25 -0.20
N ALA A 22 -1.31 -9.66 -0.57
CA ALA A 22 -1.42 -8.25 -0.92
C ALA A 22 -0.98 -7.34 0.24
N LEU A 23 -1.43 -7.61 1.47
CA LEU A 23 -0.99 -6.88 2.66
C LEU A 23 0.51 -6.99 2.92
N ARG A 24 1.12 -8.17 2.69
CA ARG A 24 2.55 -8.38 2.88
C ARG A 24 3.40 -7.66 1.84
N LEU A 25 2.96 -7.69 0.57
CA LEU A 25 3.65 -6.98 -0.52
C LEU A 25 3.59 -5.47 -0.31
N ASP A 26 2.42 -4.95 0.05
CA ASP A 26 2.23 -3.56 0.42
C ASP A 26 3.11 -3.17 1.61
N ALA A 27 3.10 -3.97 2.69
CA ALA A 27 3.97 -3.73 3.85
C ALA A 27 5.45 -3.68 3.48
N ALA A 28 5.92 -4.60 2.62
CA ALA A 28 7.31 -4.63 2.19
C ALA A 28 7.66 -3.39 1.34
N ALA A 29 6.81 -3.03 0.39
CA ALA A 29 7.01 -1.86 -0.47
C ALA A 29 6.97 -0.56 0.34
N SER A 30 5.92 -0.36 1.15
CA SER A 30 5.74 0.78 2.03
C SER A 30 6.88 0.90 3.04
N GLY A 31 7.31 -0.21 3.64
CA GLY A 31 8.43 -0.24 4.57
C GLY A 31 9.76 0.12 3.90
N ALA A 32 10.04 -0.45 2.73
CA ALA A 32 11.26 -0.15 1.98
C ALA A 32 11.32 1.32 1.56
N LEU A 33 10.25 1.85 0.98
CA LEU A 33 10.15 3.27 0.61
C LEU A 33 10.23 4.18 1.82
N GLY A 34 9.58 3.81 2.92
CA GLY A 34 9.59 4.58 4.16
C GLY A 34 10.98 4.66 4.79
N LEU A 35 11.67 3.53 4.90
CA LEU A 35 13.04 3.47 5.41
C LEU A 35 14.02 4.23 4.51
N LEU A 36 13.87 4.11 3.19
CA LEU A 36 14.67 4.87 2.23
C LEU A 36 14.44 6.37 2.39
N ALA A 37 13.18 6.81 2.51
CA ALA A 37 12.84 8.21 2.71
C ALA A 37 13.36 8.75 4.04
N VAL A 38 13.30 7.98 5.14
CA VAL A 38 13.86 8.39 6.44
C VAL A 38 15.39 8.47 6.39
N GLY A 39 16.05 7.42 5.89
CA GLY A 39 17.51 7.29 5.90
C GLY A 39 18.22 8.16 4.86
N ALA A 40 17.57 8.43 3.73
CA ALA A 40 18.14 9.17 2.60
C ALA A 40 17.39 10.48 2.29
N ALA A 41 16.61 11.03 3.22
CA ALA A 41 15.83 12.26 2.99
C ALA A 41 16.67 13.43 2.46
N ALA A 42 17.88 13.65 2.97
CA ALA A 42 18.72 14.77 2.57
C ALA A 42 19.12 14.70 1.07
N PRO A 43 19.75 13.60 0.59
CA PRO A 43 20.04 13.48 -0.85
C PRO A 43 18.78 13.37 -1.71
N LEU A 44 17.71 12.73 -1.22
CA LEU A 44 16.45 12.64 -1.95
C LEU A 44 15.74 13.99 -2.10
N SER A 45 15.93 14.91 -1.16
CA SER A 45 15.31 16.24 -1.21
C SER A 45 15.71 17.00 -2.47
N GLY A 46 17.01 17.02 -2.79
CA GLY A 46 17.49 17.67 -4.03
C GLY A 46 17.05 16.96 -5.30
N LEU A 47 16.84 15.64 -5.25
CA LEU A 47 16.42 14.85 -6.41
C LEU A 47 14.93 14.92 -6.68
N LEU A 48 14.10 14.90 -5.63
CA LEU A 48 12.66 14.77 -5.73
C LEU A 48 11.95 16.12 -5.61
N GLY A 49 12.55 17.10 -4.92
CA GLY A 49 11.99 18.44 -4.71
C GLY A 49 11.58 18.73 -3.26
N PRO A 50 10.76 17.90 -2.60
CA PRO A 50 10.28 18.15 -1.24
C PRO A 50 11.42 18.33 -0.25
N SER A 51 11.18 19.11 0.80
CA SER A 51 12.18 19.28 1.87
C SER A 51 12.50 17.93 2.55
N ALA A 52 13.72 17.79 3.06
CA ALA A 52 14.11 16.60 3.82
C ALA A 52 13.21 16.37 5.06
N GLY A 53 12.60 17.41 5.61
CA GLY A 53 11.62 17.31 6.69
C GLY A 53 10.34 16.60 6.25
N VAL A 54 9.79 17.00 5.10
CA VAL A 54 8.62 16.35 4.48
C VAL A 54 8.94 14.88 4.17
N LEU A 55 10.07 14.61 3.51
CA LEU A 55 10.46 13.24 3.17
C LEU A 55 10.64 12.34 4.40
N ARG A 56 11.24 12.85 5.50
CA ARG A 56 11.32 12.10 6.76
C ARG A 56 9.95 11.85 7.38
N GLY A 57 9.07 12.85 7.38
CA GLY A 57 7.71 12.72 7.90
C GLY A 57 6.90 11.68 7.14
N THR A 58 6.87 11.77 5.81
CA THR A 58 6.25 10.79 4.91
C THR A 58 6.86 9.40 5.12
N GLY A 59 8.19 9.32 5.19
CA GLY A 59 8.89 8.05 5.38
C GLY A 59 8.55 7.39 6.72
N ALA A 60 8.54 8.15 7.81
CA ALA A 60 8.16 7.67 9.13
C ALA A 60 6.71 7.18 9.16
N PHE A 61 5.79 7.92 8.52
CA PHE A 61 4.41 7.47 8.34
C PHE A 61 4.35 6.13 7.61
N LEU A 62 5.07 5.97 6.50
CA LEU A 62 5.09 4.72 5.72
C LEU A 62 5.66 3.55 6.51
N VAL A 63 6.69 3.77 7.34
CA VAL A 63 7.23 2.72 8.23
C VAL A 63 6.17 2.28 9.25
N VAL A 64 5.49 3.22 9.91
CA VAL A 64 4.41 2.91 10.86
C VAL A 64 3.26 2.18 10.15
N TYR A 65 2.89 2.62 8.96
CA TYR A 65 1.86 1.98 8.15
C TYR A 65 2.25 0.54 7.77
N ALA A 66 3.47 0.32 7.30
CA ALA A 66 4.00 -1.01 6.99
C ALA A 66 3.94 -1.95 8.21
N LEU A 67 4.29 -1.46 9.40
CA LEU A 67 4.15 -2.23 10.63
C LEU A 67 2.69 -2.61 10.91
N ALA A 68 1.76 -1.67 10.75
CA ALA A 68 0.33 -1.95 10.90
C ALA A 68 -0.14 -3.05 9.92
N LEU A 69 0.30 -2.99 8.66
CA LEU A 69 -0.01 -4.01 7.65
C LEU A 69 0.55 -5.38 8.02
N VAL A 70 1.80 -5.46 8.51
CA VAL A 70 2.40 -6.71 9.02
C VAL A 70 1.56 -7.29 10.16
N LEU A 71 1.14 -6.45 11.11
CA LEU A 71 0.32 -6.88 12.25
C LEU A 71 -1.06 -7.40 11.82
N VAL A 72 -1.71 -6.74 10.85
CA VAL A 72 -2.97 -7.21 10.25
C VAL A 72 -2.75 -8.54 9.53
N ALA A 73 -1.70 -8.63 8.72
CA ALA A 73 -1.35 -9.82 7.94
C ALA A 73 -0.79 -10.98 8.78
N ALA A 74 -0.50 -10.77 10.06
CA ALA A 74 -0.08 -11.80 11.00
C ALA A 74 -1.26 -12.50 11.70
N ARG A 75 -2.47 -11.92 11.65
CA ARG A 75 -3.64 -12.49 12.34
C ARG A 75 -4.07 -13.83 11.71
N PRO A 76 -4.47 -14.84 12.50
CA PRO A 76 -5.00 -16.10 11.95
C PRO A 76 -6.18 -15.87 11.00
N VAL A 77 -7.09 -14.99 11.41
CA VAL A 77 -8.20 -14.49 10.60
C VAL A 77 -8.05 -12.98 10.45
N ILE A 78 -7.96 -12.49 9.21
CA ILE A 78 -7.89 -11.06 8.92
C ILE A 78 -9.29 -10.48 9.08
N SER A 79 -9.44 -9.45 9.90
CA SER A 79 -10.75 -8.84 10.12
C SER A 79 -11.18 -8.03 8.90
N ARG A 80 -12.45 -8.14 8.52
CA ARG A 80 -13.02 -7.39 7.39
C ARG A 80 -12.92 -5.88 7.58
N PRO A 81 -13.18 -5.31 8.78
CA PRO A 81 -13.01 -3.87 8.99
C PRO A 81 -11.57 -3.40 8.79
N ALA A 82 -10.58 -4.16 9.27
CA ALA A 82 -9.17 -3.78 9.09
C ALA A 82 -8.78 -3.82 7.60
N ALA A 83 -9.16 -4.86 6.88
CA ALA A 83 -8.92 -4.94 5.43
C ALA A 83 -9.57 -3.79 4.66
N TRP A 84 -10.79 -3.41 5.02
CA TRP A 84 -11.45 -2.24 4.45
C TRP A 84 -10.73 -0.93 4.77
N ALA A 85 -10.29 -0.74 6.02
CA ALA A 85 -9.53 0.44 6.41
C ALA A 85 -8.25 0.60 5.58
N VAL A 86 -7.55 -0.52 5.29
CA VAL A 86 -6.39 -0.54 4.40
C VAL A 86 -6.76 -0.15 2.97
N VAL A 87 -7.81 -0.74 2.39
CA VAL A 87 -8.27 -0.40 1.03
C VAL A 87 -8.61 1.09 0.92
N VAL A 88 -9.37 1.63 1.87
CA VAL A 88 -9.76 3.04 1.88
C VAL A 88 -8.55 3.95 2.09
N GLY A 89 -7.66 3.59 3.02
CA GLY A 89 -6.42 4.34 3.29
C GLY A 89 -5.50 4.41 2.06
N ASN A 90 -5.29 3.28 1.39
CA ASN A 90 -4.51 3.23 0.16
C ASN A 90 -5.17 4.04 -0.97
N SER A 91 -6.48 3.92 -1.16
CA SER A 91 -7.20 4.74 -2.14
C SER A 91 -7.07 6.24 -1.84
N ALA A 92 -7.17 6.64 -0.57
CA ALA A 92 -6.98 8.02 -0.15
C ALA A 92 -5.54 8.49 -0.40
N TRP A 93 -4.54 7.63 -0.15
CA TRP A 93 -3.13 7.91 -0.44
C TRP A 93 -2.88 8.14 -1.93
N VAL A 94 -3.47 7.31 -2.80
CA VAL A 94 -3.40 7.47 -4.26
C VAL A 94 -3.98 8.80 -4.69
N LEU A 95 -5.19 9.13 -4.23
CA LEU A 95 -5.84 10.40 -4.54
C LEU A 95 -5.05 11.60 -4.02
N GLY A 96 -4.50 11.51 -2.80
CA GLY A 96 -3.65 12.52 -2.22
C GLY A 96 -2.35 12.72 -3.03
N SER A 97 -1.74 11.63 -3.49
CA SER A 97 -0.52 11.66 -4.31
C SER A 97 -0.76 12.34 -5.67
N VAL A 98 -1.83 11.94 -6.36
CA VAL A 98 -2.23 12.57 -7.65
C VAL A 98 -2.61 14.03 -7.42
N GLY A 99 -3.38 14.32 -6.37
CA GLY A 99 -3.76 15.68 -6.01
C GLY A 99 -2.55 16.58 -5.70
N ALA A 100 -1.53 16.06 -5.02
CA ALA A 100 -0.29 16.80 -4.74
C ALA A 100 0.46 17.19 -6.03
N VAL A 101 0.53 16.27 -7.00
CA VAL A 101 1.13 16.53 -8.32
C VAL A 101 0.33 17.56 -9.10
N VAL A 102 -0.99 17.37 -9.22
CA VAL A 102 -1.86 18.26 -10.01
C VAL A 102 -1.94 19.67 -9.43
N ALA A 103 -1.95 19.78 -8.10
CA ALA A 103 -2.02 21.07 -7.42
C ALA A 103 -0.66 21.78 -7.29
N GLY A 104 0.45 21.14 -7.67
CA GLY A 104 1.81 21.70 -7.55
C GLY A 104 2.18 22.08 -6.11
N ARG A 105 1.68 21.35 -5.11
CA ARG A 105 1.79 21.74 -3.68
C ARG A 105 3.17 21.57 -3.09
N GLU A 106 3.91 20.59 -3.61
CA GLU A 106 5.29 20.31 -3.28
C GLU A 106 6.08 20.72 -4.53
N GLU A 107 7.18 21.44 -4.40
CA GLU A 107 8.06 21.85 -5.52
C GLU A 107 8.75 20.62 -6.15
N LEU A 108 7.96 19.67 -6.66
CA LEU A 108 8.41 18.40 -7.20
C LEU A 108 9.24 18.65 -8.45
N THR A 109 10.41 18.02 -8.51
CA THR A 109 11.15 17.90 -9.76
C THR A 109 10.41 16.98 -10.72
N THR A 110 10.82 16.94 -11.99
CA THR A 110 10.30 15.95 -12.95
C THR A 110 10.48 14.52 -12.46
N LEU A 111 11.62 14.21 -11.81
CA LEU A 111 11.86 12.91 -11.20
C LEU A 111 10.94 12.69 -9.99
N GLY A 112 10.74 13.70 -9.16
CA GLY A 112 9.80 13.68 -8.03
C GLY A 112 8.38 13.32 -8.47
N VAL A 113 7.88 13.98 -9.52
CA VAL A 113 6.57 13.66 -10.12
C VAL A 113 6.52 12.21 -10.57
N ALA A 114 7.53 11.74 -11.31
CA ALA A 114 7.58 10.36 -11.78
C ALA A 114 7.56 9.35 -10.61
N VAL A 115 8.33 9.60 -9.56
CA VAL A 115 8.39 8.75 -8.37
C VAL A 115 7.05 8.75 -7.62
N VAL A 116 6.44 9.92 -7.40
CA VAL A 116 5.14 10.06 -6.72
C VAL A 116 4.04 9.35 -7.49
N LEU A 117 4.00 9.47 -8.83
CA LEU A 117 3.01 8.78 -9.66
C LEU A 117 3.27 7.27 -9.75
N ALA A 118 4.53 6.84 -9.84
CA ALA A 118 4.88 5.42 -9.89
C ALA A 118 4.48 4.70 -8.59
N GLN A 119 4.79 5.29 -7.42
CA GLN A 119 4.35 4.70 -6.15
C GLN A 119 2.82 4.74 -5.99
N ALA A 120 2.15 5.81 -6.46
CA ALA A 120 0.69 5.87 -6.41
C ALA A 120 0.05 4.76 -7.27
N ALA A 121 0.60 4.49 -8.46
CA ALA A 121 0.15 3.37 -9.29
C ALA A 121 0.36 2.01 -8.58
N ALA A 122 1.51 1.81 -7.93
CA ALA A 122 1.76 0.60 -7.16
C ALA A 122 0.77 0.43 -5.99
N VAL A 123 0.50 1.51 -5.24
CA VAL A 123 -0.47 1.50 -4.14
C VAL A 123 -1.89 1.24 -4.64
N ALA A 124 -2.28 1.76 -5.82
CA ALA A 124 -3.55 1.45 -6.44
C ALA A 124 -3.69 -0.06 -6.74
N VAL A 125 -2.62 -0.68 -7.27
CA VAL A 125 -2.59 -2.14 -7.48
C VAL A 125 -2.74 -2.89 -6.15
N PHE A 126 -2.09 -2.45 -5.07
CA PHE A 126 -2.27 -3.06 -3.75
C PHE A 126 -3.71 -2.93 -3.25
N ALA A 127 -4.31 -1.75 -3.37
CA ALA A 127 -5.71 -1.50 -2.99
C ALA A 127 -6.67 -2.44 -3.75
N ASP A 128 -6.46 -2.61 -5.06
CA ASP A 128 -7.26 -3.52 -5.88
C ASP A 128 -7.08 -4.99 -5.46
N LEU A 129 -5.85 -5.44 -5.22
CA LEU A 129 -5.58 -6.80 -4.77
C LEU A 129 -6.17 -7.08 -3.37
N GLN A 130 -6.09 -6.10 -2.46
CA GLN A 130 -6.69 -6.17 -1.13
C GLN A 130 -8.22 -6.23 -1.22
N TRP A 131 -8.82 -5.40 -2.08
CA TRP A 131 -10.27 -5.42 -2.33
C TRP A 131 -10.73 -6.75 -2.92
N LEU A 132 -10.04 -7.26 -3.95
CA LEU A 132 -10.34 -8.57 -4.56
C LEU A 132 -10.20 -9.70 -3.53
N GLY A 133 -9.13 -9.69 -2.73
CA GLY A 133 -8.93 -10.65 -1.65
C GLY A 133 -10.05 -10.60 -0.60
N LEU A 134 -10.51 -9.41 -0.22
CA LEU A 134 -11.62 -9.22 0.71
C LEU A 134 -12.96 -9.72 0.16
N ARG A 135 -13.20 -9.57 -1.16
CA ARG A 135 -14.40 -10.09 -1.83
C ARG A 135 -14.41 -11.61 -1.92
N ARG A 136 -13.23 -12.23 -2.13
CA ARG A 136 -13.08 -13.70 -2.23
C ARG A 136 -13.07 -14.42 -0.89
N ALA A 137 -12.75 -13.73 0.20
CA ALA A 137 -12.82 -14.26 1.56
C ALA A 137 -14.24 -14.21 2.17
N ARG A 138 -15.28 -14.00 1.35
CA ARG A 138 -16.70 -14.17 1.70
C ARG A 138 -17.10 -15.61 1.47
#